data_AF-A0A7V3YDH8-F1
#
_entry.id   AF-A0A7V3YDH8-F1
#
_cell.length_a   1.000
_cell.length_b   1.000
_cell.length_c   1.000
_cell.angle_alpha   90.00
_cell.angle_beta   90.00
_cell.angle_gamma   90.00
#
_symmetry.space_group_name_H-M   'P 1'
#
loop_
_entity.id
_entity.type
_entity.pdbx_description
1 polymer ?
#
loop_
_entity_poly.entity_id
_entity_poly.type
_entity_poly.pdbx_seq_one_letter_code
_entity_poly.pdbx_strand_id
1 'polypeptide(L)'
;MNKIISIGIVLLFFAQFCMADIIETKTNKIYKGKIIKTSEKGIAVRTEEGNTVVIPKNQLARIQRDKKVYDFLNGEIYYLEKRRPFLPFSVFSVSLGAYSVTKFQDYQKNHKKAEEAKKEDPNVQNLKDESGKDLAMSIGFGICSVATWILALKPMEVKVPVGKISMHVSPTHIGLALSF
;
A
#
# COMPACT_ATOMS: atom_id res chain seq x y z
N MET A 1 -24.17 21.78 36.96
CA MET A 1 -22.90 21.08 37.26
C MET A 1 -22.89 19.61 36.82
N ASN A 2 -23.90 18.80 37.15
CA ASN A 2 -23.89 17.36 36.87
C ASN A 2 -23.81 16.96 35.37
N LYS A 3 -24.36 17.77 34.45
CA LYS A 3 -24.28 17.47 33.00
C LYS A 3 -22.87 17.63 32.42
N ILE A 4 -22.09 18.61 32.89
CA ILE A 4 -20.72 18.86 32.42
C ILE A 4 -19.77 17.76 32.92
N ILE A 5 -19.96 17.31 34.17
CA ILE A 5 -19.20 16.19 34.75
C ILE A 5 -19.50 14.89 34.01
N SER A 6 -20.77 14.64 33.66
CA SER A 6 -21.17 13.46 32.86
C SER A 6 -20.53 13.46 31.46
N ILE A 7 -20.52 14.60 30.77
CA ILE A 7 -19.89 14.73 29.44
C ILE A 7 -18.37 14.53 29.53
N GLY A 8 -17.71 15.06 30.56
CA GLY A 8 -16.27 14.87 30.79
C GLY A 8 -15.88 13.41 31.06
N ILE A 9 -16.72 12.67 31.80
CA ILE A 9 -16.50 11.24 32.06
C ILE A 9 -16.66 10.43 30.77
N VAL A 10 -17.67 10.72 29.94
CA VAL A 10 -17.87 10.03 28.65
C VAL A 10 -16.69 10.27 27.70
N LEU A 11 -16.16 11.50 27.64
CA LEU A 11 -14.97 11.85 26.86
C LEU A 11 -13.71 11.12 27.34
N LEU A 12 -13.53 10.96 28.66
CA LEU A 12 -12.41 10.20 29.24
C LEU A 12 -12.49 8.70 28.92
N PHE A 13 -13.69 8.11 28.93
CA PHE A 13 -13.86 6.72 28.50
C PHE A 13 -13.61 6.58 26.99
N PHE A 14 -14.08 7.52 26.17
CA PHE A 14 -13.82 7.51 24.72
C PHE A 14 -12.31 7.59 24.40
N ALA A 15 -11.55 8.40 25.15
CA ALA A 15 -10.09 8.49 24.98
C ALA A 15 -9.38 7.17 25.30
N GLN A 16 -9.90 6.34 26.22
CA GLN A 16 -9.35 5.01 26.50
C GLN A 16 -9.66 4.00 25.39
N PHE A 17 -10.80 4.12 24.70
CA PHE A 17 -11.13 3.29 23.53
C PHE A 17 -10.21 3.56 22.33
N CYS A 18 -9.69 4.78 22.17
CA CYS A 18 -8.79 5.11 21.06
C CYS A 18 -7.37 4.51 21.20
N MET A 19 -7.03 3.85 22.31
CA MET A 19 -5.70 3.24 22.54
C MET A 19 -5.79 1.74 22.83
N ALA A 20 -6.70 1.02 22.18
CA ALA A 20 -6.74 -0.44 22.28
C ALA A 20 -5.55 -1.05 21.52
N ASP A 21 -4.75 -1.86 22.21
CA ASP A 21 -3.79 -2.77 21.58
C ASP A 21 -4.56 -3.93 20.93
N ILE A 22 -4.11 -4.39 19.76
CA ILE A 22 -4.63 -5.58 19.09
C ILE A 22 -3.63 -6.71 19.31
N ILE A 23 -4.05 -7.78 19.99
CA ILE A 23 -3.23 -8.95 20.26
C ILE A 23 -3.76 -10.13 19.43
N GLU A 24 -2.91 -10.70 18.60
CA GLU A 24 -3.18 -11.89 17.79
C GLU A 24 -2.43 -13.08 18.39
N THR A 25 -3.13 -14.19 18.63
CA THR A 25 -2.52 -15.45 19.04
C THR A 25 -2.17 -16.34 17.85
N LYS A 26 -1.29 -17.33 18.07
CA LYS A 26 -0.96 -18.36 17.07
C LYS A 26 -2.16 -19.18 16.60
N THR A 27 -3.25 -19.17 17.37
CA THR A 27 -4.52 -19.84 17.06
C THR A 27 -5.52 -18.91 16.35
N ASN A 28 -5.04 -17.78 15.80
CA ASN A 28 -5.83 -16.74 15.13
C ASN A 28 -6.94 -16.13 16.01
N LYS A 29 -6.82 -16.18 17.34
CA LYS A 29 -7.70 -15.42 18.22
C LYS A 29 -7.20 -13.99 18.34
N ILE A 30 -8.10 -13.04 18.19
CA ILE A 30 -7.81 -11.61 18.26
C ILE A 30 -8.43 -11.06 19.54
N TYR A 31 -7.59 -10.47 20.39
CA TYR A 31 -8.01 -9.75 21.59
C TYR A 31 -7.77 -8.26 21.38
N LYS A 32 -8.81 -7.44 21.56
CA LYS A 32 -8.72 -5.98 21.54
C LYS A 32 -8.82 -5.44 22.96
N GLY A 33 -7.84 -4.64 23.37
CA GLY A 33 -7.84 -4.09 24.71
C GLY A 33 -6.48 -3.55 25.15
N LYS A 34 -6.35 -3.21 26.42
CA LYS A 34 -5.11 -2.62 26.97
C LYS A 34 -4.28 -3.68 27.68
N ILE A 35 -3.00 -3.78 27.36
CA ILE A 35 -2.06 -4.59 28.12
C ILE A 35 -1.83 -3.93 29.49
N ILE A 36 -2.23 -4.60 30.58
CA ILE A 36 -2.08 -4.09 31.95
C ILE A 36 -0.76 -4.54 32.55
N LYS A 37 -0.34 -5.78 32.27
CA LYS A 37 0.85 -6.38 32.87
C LYS A 37 1.55 -7.29 31.88
N THR A 38 2.87 -7.17 31.83
CA THR A 38 3.75 -8.06 31.08
C THR A 38 4.60 -8.84 32.08
N SER A 39 4.72 -10.15 31.88
CA SER A 39 5.54 -11.06 32.66
C SER A 39 6.34 -11.96 31.73
N GLU A 40 7.36 -12.64 32.23
CA GLU A 40 8.14 -13.62 31.47
C GLU A 40 7.26 -14.77 30.93
N LYS A 41 6.21 -15.12 31.66
CA LYS A 41 5.28 -16.21 31.31
C LYS A 41 4.20 -15.80 30.30
N GLY A 42 3.90 -14.51 30.16
CA GLY A 42 2.81 -14.02 29.30
C GLY A 42 2.39 -12.59 29.58
N ILE A 43 1.29 -12.18 28.96
CA ILE A 43 0.71 -10.84 29.09
C ILE A 43 -0.70 -10.93 29.66
N ALA A 44 -1.08 -9.96 30.48
CA ALA A 44 -2.45 -9.75 30.93
C ALA A 44 -3.05 -8.55 30.17
N VAL A 45 -4.17 -8.80 29.50
CA VAL A 45 -4.91 -7.83 28.69
C VAL A 45 -6.27 -7.61 29.32
N ARG A 46 -6.64 -6.34 29.55
CA ARG A 46 -8.05 -5.99 29.82
C ARG A 46 -8.72 -5.68 28.50
N THR A 47 -9.69 -6.50 28.13
CA THR A 47 -10.44 -6.37 26.88
C THR A 47 -11.34 -5.15 26.93
N GLU A 48 -11.80 -4.70 25.76
CA GLU A 48 -12.81 -3.63 25.63
C GLU A 48 -14.11 -3.95 26.38
N GLU A 49 -14.44 -5.23 26.50
CA GLU A 49 -15.60 -5.73 27.26
C GLU A 49 -15.41 -5.68 28.79
N GLY A 50 -14.25 -5.22 29.26
CA GLY A 50 -13.94 -5.10 30.69
C GLY A 50 -13.37 -6.37 31.34
N ASN A 51 -13.30 -7.48 30.60
CA ASN A 51 -12.74 -8.74 31.08
C ASN A 51 -11.20 -8.70 31.11
N THR A 52 -10.58 -9.44 32.04
CA THR A 52 -9.12 -9.60 32.06
C THR A 52 -8.75 -10.99 31.56
N VAL A 53 -8.00 -11.04 30.46
CA VAL A 53 -7.53 -12.27 29.83
C VAL A 53 -6.01 -12.37 29.98
N VAL A 54 -5.52 -13.54 30.38
CA VAL A 54 -4.08 -13.82 30.44
C VAL A 54 -3.71 -14.67 29.23
N ILE A 55 -2.76 -14.17 28.42
CA ILE A 55 -2.29 -14.82 27.21
C ILE A 55 -0.85 -15.29 27.44
N PRO A 56 -0.59 -16.61 27.43
CA PRO A 56 0.75 -17.18 27.55
C PRO A 56 1.68 -16.71 26.43
N LYS A 57 2.97 -16.49 26.75
CA LYS A 57 3.95 -15.98 25.78
C LYS A 57 4.14 -16.92 24.58
N ASN A 58 4.07 -18.23 24.80
CA ASN A 58 4.17 -19.24 23.73
C ASN A 58 3.00 -19.22 22.73
N GLN A 59 1.86 -18.63 23.10
CA GLN A 59 0.68 -18.49 22.27
C GLN A 59 0.59 -17.13 21.55
N LEU A 60 1.48 -16.17 21.85
CA LEU A 60 1.50 -14.89 21.16
C LEU A 60 2.01 -15.04 19.73
N ALA A 61 1.29 -14.46 18.78
CA ALA A 61 1.74 -14.30 17.41
C ALA A 61 2.15 -12.86 17.15
N ARG A 62 1.25 -11.90 17.36
CA ARG A 62 1.52 -10.48 17.11
C ARG A 62 0.88 -9.58 18.15
N ILE A 63 1.52 -8.45 18.44
CA ILE A 63 0.92 -7.34 19.19
C ILE A 63 1.04 -6.09 18.34
N GLN A 64 -0.08 -5.49 17.99
CA GLN A 64 -0.14 -4.20 17.32
C GLN A 64 -0.56 -3.13 18.33
N ARG A 65 0.30 -2.13 18.49
CA ARG A 65 0.06 -0.92 19.28
C ARG A 65 0.15 0.28 18.36
N ASP A 66 -0.99 0.88 18.05
CA ASP A 66 -1.09 1.95 17.05
C ASP A 66 -0.45 1.51 15.72
N LYS A 67 0.64 2.16 15.29
CA LYS A 67 1.39 1.81 14.07
C LYS A 67 2.47 0.78 14.31
N LYS A 68 2.83 0.45 15.55
CA LYS A 68 3.96 -0.46 15.84
C LYS A 68 3.46 -1.89 16.00
N VAL A 69 4.08 -2.82 15.30
CA VAL A 69 3.79 -4.25 15.36
C VAL A 69 5.00 -4.99 15.92
N TYR A 70 4.74 -5.79 16.94
CA TYR A 70 5.67 -6.76 17.49
C TYR A 70 5.26 -8.13 16.95
N ASP A 71 6.04 -8.68 16.03
CA ASP A 71 5.79 -10.00 15.44
C ASP A 71 6.67 -11.04 16.15
N PHE A 72 6.05 -11.83 17.02
CA PHE A 72 6.73 -12.87 17.79
C PHE A 72 6.97 -14.15 17.00
N LEU A 73 6.34 -14.30 15.82
CA LEU A 73 6.58 -15.45 14.95
C LEU A 73 7.91 -15.30 14.22
N ASN A 74 8.14 -14.11 13.67
CA ASN A 74 9.35 -13.81 12.89
C ASN A 74 10.46 -13.15 13.73
N GLY A 75 10.16 -12.73 14.97
CA GLY A 75 11.11 -12.03 15.83
C GLY A 75 11.36 -10.58 15.42
N GLU A 76 10.48 -10.01 14.60
CA GLU A 76 10.64 -8.69 14.00
C GLU A 76 9.78 -7.64 14.71
N ILE A 77 10.27 -6.40 14.70
CA ILE A 77 9.50 -5.22 15.11
C ILE A 77 9.46 -4.29 13.91
N TYR A 78 8.25 -3.95 13.46
CA TYR A 78 8.05 -3.06 12.32
C TYR A 78 6.94 -2.05 12.59
N TYR A 79 6.97 -0.92 11.88
CA TYR A 79 5.84 -0.01 11.80
C TYR A 79 4.98 -0.35 10.59
N LEU A 80 3.67 -0.47 10.78
CA LEU A 80 2.67 -0.45 9.72
C LEU A 80 2.34 1.00 9.42
N GLU A 81 2.92 1.51 8.33
CA GLU A 81 2.55 2.81 7.80
C GLU A 81 1.62 2.65 6.61
N LYS A 82 0.46 3.32 6.67
CA LYS A 82 -0.42 3.49 5.52
C LYS A 82 0.15 4.61 4.67
N ARG A 83 0.89 4.26 3.62
CA ARG A 83 1.40 5.23 2.64
C ARG A 83 0.66 5.05 1.32
N ARG A 84 0.55 6.14 0.56
CA ARG A 84 0.13 6.09 -0.83
C ARG A 84 1.39 6.08 -1.68
N PRO A 85 1.60 5.09 -2.56
CA PRO A 85 2.77 5.06 -3.44
C PRO A 85 2.60 6.03 -4.61
N PHE A 86 2.20 7.27 -4.31
CA PHE A 86 1.75 8.24 -5.30
C PHE A 86 2.83 8.53 -6.35
N LEU A 87 4.06 8.79 -5.90
CA LEU A 87 5.15 9.26 -6.76
C LEU A 87 5.56 8.23 -7.84
N PRO A 88 5.89 6.97 -7.52
CA PRO A 88 6.26 5.99 -8.56
C PRO A 88 5.10 5.66 -9.51
N PHE A 89 3.88 5.49 -9.00
CA PHE A 89 2.74 5.11 -9.85
C PHE A 89 2.18 6.27 -10.67
N SER A 90 2.24 7.52 -10.18
CA SER A 90 1.84 8.70 -10.96
C SER A 90 2.78 8.95 -12.13
N VAL A 91 4.10 8.87 -11.91
CA VAL A 91 5.09 8.99 -13.00
C VAL A 91 4.85 7.90 -14.05
N PHE A 92 4.67 6.65 -13.61
CA PHE A 92 4.41 5.54 -14.52
C PHE A 92 3.09 5.71 -15.30
N SER A 93 2.02 6.17 -14.64
CA SER A 93 0.73 6.45 -15.27
C SER A 93 0.85 7.53 -16.35
N VAL A 94 1.54 8.64 -16.08
CA VAL A 94 1.76 9.71 -17.04
C VAL A 94 2.57 9.22 -18.24
N SER A 95 3.62 8.43 -18.01
CA SER A 95 4.43 7.84 -19.10
C SER A 95 3.60 6.91 -19.99
N LEU A 96 2.78 6.04 -19.40
CA LEU A 96 1.87 5.15 -20.15
C LEU A 96 0.83 5.95 -20.94
N GLY A 97 0.28 7.01 -20.34
CA GLY A 97 -0.69 7.88 -21.00
C GLY A 97 -0.09 8.62 -22.18
N ALA A 98 1.11 9.19 -22.02
CA ALA A 98 1.84 9.82 -23.11
C ALA A 98 2.12 8.82 -24.26
N TYR A 99 2.54 7.60 -23.93
CA TYR A 99 2.79 6.54 -24.92
C TYR A 99 1.50 6.08 -25.63
N SER A 100 0.37 6.04 -24.93
CA SER A 100 -0.94 5.75 -25.52
C SER A 100 -1.33 6.79 -26.57
N VAL A 101 -1.10 8.08 -26.27
CA VAL A 101 -1.41 9.19 -27.19
C VAL A 101 -0.51 9.17 -28.42
N THR A 102 0.79 8.93 -28.26
CA THR A 102 1.70 8.83 -29.42
C THR A 102 1.29 7.67 -30.33
N LYS A 103 0.90 6.53 -29.77
CA LYS A 103 0.39 5.39 -30.56
C LYS A 103 -0.93 5.65 -31.25
N PHE A 104 -1.80 6.46 -30.67
CA PHE A 104 -3.01 6.92 -31.36
C PHE A 104 -2.69 7.83 -32.56
N GLN A 105 -1.68 8.70 -32.42
CA GLN A 105 -1.21 9.56 -33.53
C GLN A 105 -0.58 8.73 -34.64
N ASP A 106 0.24 7.73 -34.30
CA ASP A 106 0.81 6.77 -35.26
C ASP A 106 -0.31 6.03 -36.02
N TYR A 107 -1.33 5.55 -35.31
CA TYR A 107 -2.52 4.95 -35.91
C TYR A 107 -3.18 5.89 -36.92
N GLN A 108 -3.48 7.15 -36.55
CA GLN A 108 -4.10 8.10 -37.46
C GLN A 108 -3.27 8.36 -38.72
N LYS A 109 -1.95 8.44 -38.56
CA LYS A 109 -1.01 8.67 -39.67
C LYS A 109 -0.94 7.46 -40.61
N ASN A 110 -0.88 6.26 -40.06
CA ASN A 110 -0.80 5.02 -40.84
C ASN A 110 -2.14 4.71 -41.51
N HIS A 111 -3.25 4.96 -40.83
CA HIS A 111 -4.60 4.82 -41.38
C HIS A 111 -4.83 5.77 -42.57
N LYS A 112 -4.47 7.06 -42.45
CA LYS A 112 -4.58 8.02 -43.56
C LYS A 112 -3.76 7.60 -44.78
N LYS A 113 -2.52 7.14 -44.57
CA LYS A 113 -1.68 6.61 -45.67
C LYS A 113 -2.27 5.38 -46.34
N ALA A 114 -2.88 4.48 -45.55
CA ALA A 114 -3.56 3.31 -46.09
C ALA A 114 -4.82 3.68 -46.89
N GLU A 115 -5.57 4.69 -46.45
CA GLU A 115 -6.71 5.23 -47.20
C GLU A 115 -6.31 5.93 -48.50
N GLU A 116 -5.23 6.72 -48.49
CA GLU A 116 -4.67 7.37 -49.69
C GLU A 116 -4.21 6.34 -50.71
N ALA A 117 -3.47 5.30 -50.28
CA ALA A 117 -3.03 4.22 -51.16
C ALA A 117 -4.20 3.43 -51.79
N LYS A 118 -5.29 3.22 -51.03
CA LYS A 118 -6.51 2.57 -51.55
C LYS A 118 -7.29 3.43 -52.56
N LYS A 119 -7.17 4.77 -52.48
CA LYS A 119 -7.77 5.68 -53.46
C LYS A 119 -7.00 5.68 -54.78
N GLU A 120 -5.69 5.47 -54.74
CA GLU A 120 -4.84 5.39 -55.93
C GLU A 120 -4.98 4.04 -56.66
N ASP A 121 -5.11 2.93 -55.93
CA ASP A 121 -5.35 1.61 -56.52
C ASP A 121 -6.26 0.75 -55.61
N PRO A 122 -7.51 0.45 -56.04
CA PRO A 122 -8.51 -0.21 -55.20
C PRO A 122 -8.19 -1.67 -54.85
N ASN A 123 -7.21 -2.29 -55.54
CA ASN A 123 -6.86 -3.69 -55.34
C ASN A 123 -5.56 -3.90 -54.52
N VAL A 124 -4.92 -2.82 -54.07
CA VAL A 124 -3.68 -2.90 -53.30
C VAL A 124 -3.99 -3.04 -51.80
N GLN A 125 -3.74 -4.23 -51.27
CA GLN A 125 -3.74 -4.47 -49.82
C GLN A 125 -2.34 -4.16 -49.27
N ASN A 126 -2.24 -3.13 -48.43
CA ASN A 126 -0.97 -2.71 -47.87
C ASN A 126 -0.52 -3.70 -46.76
N LEU A 127 0.33 -4.66 -47.11
CA LEU A 127 0.83 -5.72 -46.20
C LEU A 127 1.68 -5.20 -45.02
N LYS A 128 2.05 -3.90 -45.03
CA LYS A 128 2.78 -3.24 -43.94
C LYS A 128 1.89 -2.40 -43.02
N ASP A 129 0.57 -2.53 -43.14
CA ASP A 129 -0.36 -1.78 -42.30
C ASP A 129 -0.35 -2.29 -40.85
N GLU A 130 0.37 -1.57 -39.98
CA GLU A 130 0.39 -1.82 -38.53
C GLU A 130 -0.67 -1.00 -37.77
N SER A 131 -1.59 -0.31 -38.47
CA SER A 131 -2.57 0.59 -37.84
C SER A 131 -3.42 -0.11 -36.76
N GLY A 132 -3.89 -1.33 -37.01
CA GLY A 132 -4.66 -2.11 -36.03
C GLY A 132 -3.86 -2.44 -34.76
N LYS A 133 -2.55 -2.69 -34.91
CA LYS A 133 -1.63 -2.96 -33.79
C LYS A 133 -1.34 -1.69 -33.00
N ASP A 134 -1.12 -0.56 -33.66
CA ASP A 134 -0.94 0.74 -33.01
C ASP A 134 -2.20 1.18 -32.23
N LEU A 135 -3.38 0.95 -32.79
CA LEU A 135 -4.66 1.21 -32.10
C LEU A 135 -4.83 0.32 -30.86
N ALA A 136 -4.56 -0.99 -30.98
CA ALA A 136 -4.63 -1.92 -29.86
C ALA A 136 -3.64 -1.54 -28.75
N MET A 137 -2.41 -1.16 -29.10
CA MET A 137 -1.42 -0.66 -28.14
C MET A 137 -1.91 0.63 -27.46
N SER A 138 -2.41 1.60 -28.23
CA SER A 138 -2.93 2.85 -27.67
C SER A 138 -4.01 2.61 -26.62
N ILE A 139 -5.02 1.78 -26.93
CA ILE A 139 -6.10 1.45 -26.00
C ILE A 139 -5.55 0.71 -24.78
N GLY A 140 -4.69 -0.30 -24.98
CA GLY A 140 -4.10 -1.08 -23.90
C GLY A 140 -3.30 -0.22 -22.92
N PHE A 141 -2.42 0.63 -23.43
CA PHE A 141 -1.64 1.55 -22.61
C PHE A 141 -2.50 2.63 -21.94
N GLY A 142 -3.58 3.07 -22.58
CA GLY A 142 -4.54 4.01 -22.00
C GLY A 142 -5.26 3.42 -20.79
N ILE A 143 -5.74 2.18 -20.88
CA ILE A 143 -6.38 1.48 -19.76
C ILE A 143 -5.38 1.27 -18.61
N CYS A 144 -4.15 0.83 -18.93
CA CYS A 144 -3.09 0.65 -17.94
C CYS A 144 -2.70 1.97 -17.24
N SER A 145 -2.69 3.09 -17.95
CA SER A 145 -2.45 4.42 -17.37
C SER A 145 -3.51 4.79 -16.32
N VAL A 146 -4.79 4.55 -16.62
CA VAL A 146 -5.88 4.81 -15.66
C VAL A 146 -5.80 3.88 -14.46
N ALA A 147 -5.55 2.58 -14.68
CA ALA A 147 -5.42 1.60 -13.60
C ALA A 147 -4.27 1.94 -12.64
N THR A 148 -3.12 2.35 -13.18
CA THR A 148 -1.95 2.74 -12.38
C THR A 148 -2.19 4.04 -11.61
N TRP A 149 -2.96 4.98 -12.16
CA TRP A 149 -3.39 6.17 -11.44
C TRP A 149 -4.27 5.84 -10.21
N ILE A 150 -5.20 4.89 -10.38
CA ILE A 150 -6.05 4.42 -9.27
C ILE A 150 -5.19 3.77 -8.18
N LEU A 151 -4.20 2.95 -8.55
CA LEU A 151 -3.25 2.35 -7.61
C LEU A 151 -2.41 3.41 -6.89
N ALA A 152 -2.03 4.50 -7.54
CA ALA A 152 -1.28 5.61 -6.94
C ALA A 152 -2.03 6.26 -5.76
N LEU A 153 -3.37 6.27 -5.81
CA LEU A 153 -4.23 6.86 -4.79
C LEU A 153 -4.64 5.87 -3.70
N LYS A 154 -4.52 4.56 -3.95
CA LYS A 154 -4.90 3.52 -2.99
C LYS A 154 -3.91 3.48 -1.82
N PRO A 155 -4.39 3.54 -0.56
CA PRO A 155 -3.51 3.35 0.59
C PRO A 155 -2.99 1.91 0.59
N MET A 156 -1.66 1.76 0.66
CA MET A 156 -0.98 0.48 0.82
C MET A 156 -0.35 0.42 2.21
N GLU A 157 -0.44 -0.75 2.84
CA GLU A 157 0.23 -1.01 4.10
C GLU A 157 1.67 -1.43 3.80
N VAL A 158 2.61 -0.61 4.26
CA VAL A 158 4.03 -0.87 4.08
C VAL A 158 4.61 -1.25 5.44
N LYS A 159 5.27 -2.41 5.50
CA LYS A 159 6.06 -2.82 6.66
C LYS A 159 7.37 -2.06 6.63
N VAL A 160 7.56 -1.17 7.60
CA VAL A 160 8.82 -0.45 7.78
C VAL A 160 9.59 -1.12 8.93
N PRO A 161 10.64 -1.91 8.65
CA PRO A 161 11.42 -2.57 9.70
C PRO A 161 12.10 -1.53 10.60
N VAL A 162 12.16 -1.82 11.90
CA VAL A 162 12.86 -0.96 12.87
C VAL A 162 14.30 -1.44 13.00
N GLY A 163 15.18 -0.95 12.12
CA GLY A 163 16.62 -1.22 12.13
C GLY A 163 17.46 0.07 12.19
N LYS A 164 18.74 -0.03 12.57
CA LYS A 164 19.66 1.11 12.43
C LYS A 164 19.95 1.32 10.94
N ILE A 165 19.57 2.47 10.40
CA ILE A 165 19.95 2.87 9.04
C ILE A 165 21.39 3.37 9.11
N SER A 166 22.36 2.54 8.73
CA SER A 166 23.76 2.96 8.60
C SER A 166 23.98 3.53 7.20
N MET A 167 24.00 4.86 7.10
CA MET A 167 24.36 5.55 5.86
C MET A 167 25.89 5.64 5.76
N HIS A 168 26.48 4.95 4.80
CA HIS A 168 27.91 5.07 4.50
C HIS A 168 28.09 5.93 3.25
N VAL A 169 28.70 7.09 3.42
CA VAL A 169 29.06 8.00 2.32
C VAL A 169 30.54 7.82 2.04
N SER A 170 30.87 7.29 0.85
CA SER A 170 32.24 7.25 0.32
C SER A 170 32.39 8.34 -0.75
N PRO A 171 33.57 8.96 -0.94
CA PRO A 171 33.76 10.06 -1.90
C PRO A 171 33.35 9.75 -3.34
N THR A 172 33.32 8.46 -3.71
CA THR A 172 32.95 8.02 -5.06
C THR A 172 31.54 7.43 -5.15
N HIS A 173 30.92 7.03 -4.03
CA HIS A 173 29.63 6.31 -4.01
C HIS A 173 28.81 6.64 -2.76
N ILE A 174 27.52 6.94 -2.95
CA ILE A 174 26.54 6.99 -1.86
C ILE A 174 25.92 5.60 -1.74
N GLY A 175 26.33 4.84 -0.71
CA GLY A 175 25.79 3.51 -0.42
C GLY A 175 24.78 3.58 0.72
N LEU A 176 23.51 3.29 0.43
CA LEU A 176 22.49 3.12 1.46
C LEU A 176 22.37 1.64 1.79
N ALA A 177 22.99 1.20 2.88
CA ALA A 177 22.87 -0.16 3.38
C ALA A 177 21.86 -0.19 4.52
N LEU A 178 20.78 -0.96 4.34
CA LEU A 178 19.89 -1.31 5.44
C LEU A 178 20.49 -2.53 6.13
N SER A 179 21.04 -2.34 7.33
CA SER A 179 21.41 -3.44 8.21
C SER A 179 20.15 -3.90 8.93
N PHE A 180 19.76 -5.16 8.72
CA PHE A 180 18.68 -5.82 9.44
C PHE A 180 19.27 -6.79 10.46
#